data_AF-A0A2N3DRJ2-F1
#
_entry.id   AF-A0A2N3DRJ2-F1
#
_cell.length_a   1.000
_cell.length_b   1.000
_cell.length_c   1.000
_cell.angle_alpha   90.00
_cell.angle_beta   90.00
_cell.angle_gamma   90.00
#
_symmetry.space_group_name_H-M   'P 1'
#
loop_
_entity.id
_entity.type
_entity.pdbx_description
1 polymer ?
#
loop_
_entity_poly.entity_id
_entity_poly.type
_entity_poly.pdbx_seq_one_letter_code
_entity_poly.pdbx_strand_id
1 'polypeptide(L)' 'MPYEPPPYLAELTLAEIADLVAQRKLPPVEGWAPQQSGDSAMRIAAEGTWYHEGSPIRREAMVRAFAGLLKRDDSGQHWL' A
#
# COMPACT_ATOMS: atom_id res chain seq x y z
N MET A 1 -14.17 13.30 -0.05
CA MET A 1 -13.03 13.85 -0.80
C MET A 1 -12.50 12.75 -1.73
N PRO A 2 -12.58 12.89 -3.07
CA PRO A 2 -11.77 12.05 -3.94
C PRO A 2 -10.30 12.38 -3.64
N TYR A 3 -9.53 11.41 -3.16
CA TYR A 3 -8.09 11.57 -3.06
C TYR A 3 -7.55 11.49 -4.49
N GLU A 4 -7.18 12.66 -5.01
CA GLU A 4 -6.42 12.78 -6.24
C GLU A 4 -4.98 12.41 -5.87
N PRO A 5 -4.43 11.29 -6.41
CA PRO A 5 -3.03 10.97 -6.20
C PRO A 5 -2.24 12.16 -6.72
N PRO A 6 -1.30 12.71 -5.95
CA PRO A 6 -0.46 13.77 -6.45
C PRO A 6 0.18 13.31 -7.77
N PRO A 7 0.01 14.05 -8.89
CA PRO A 7 0.40 13.61 -10.23
C PRO A 7 1.88 13.23 -10.33
N TYR A 8 2.71 13.78 -9.42
CA TYR A 8 4.13 13.52 -9.40
C TYR A 8 4.49 12.03 -9.27
N LEU A 9 3.81 11.22 -8.43
CA LEU A 9 4.25 9.85 -8.13
C LEU A 9 4.21 8.91 -9.34
N ALA A 10 3.23 9.06 -10.23
CA ALA A 10 3.10 8.23 -11.44
C ALA A 10 4.07 8.65 -12.54
N GLU A 11 4.63 9.85 -12.44
CA GLU A 11 5.63 10.41 -13.34
C GLU A 11 7.06 10.12 -12.88
N LEU A 12 7.23 9.61 -11.64
CA LEU A 12 8.54 9.30 -11.09
C LEU A 12 9.10 7.97 -11.60
N THR A 13 10.39 7.99 -11.85
CA THR A 13 11.22 6.79 -11.99
C THR A 13 11.43 6.10 -10.64
N LEU A 14 11.80 4.82 -10.68
CA LEU A 14 12.13 4.06 -9.47
C LEU A 14 13.24 4.71 -8.63
N ALA A 15 14.19 5.40 -9.27
CA ALA A 15 15.27 6.13 -8.60
C ALA A 15 14.75 7.34 -7.82
N GLU A 16 13.83 8.12 -8.40
CA GLU A 16 13.23 9.28 -7.73
C GLU A 16 12.33 8.85 -6.56
N ILE A 17 11.64 7.72 -6.69
CA ILE A 17 10.92 7.10 -5.57
C ILE A 17 11.88 6.75 -4.44
N ALA A 18 13.04 6.16 -4.76
CA ALA A 18 14.07 5.83 -3.77
C ALA A 18 14.64 7.09 -3.07
N ASP A 19 14.81 8.20 -3.80
CA ASP A 19 15.24 9.47 -3.21
C ASP A 19 14.19 10.08 -2.27
N LEU A 20 12.89 9.96 -2.58
CA LEU A 20 11.82 10.41 -1.70
C LEU A 20 11.70 9.54 -0.44
N VAL A 21 11.96 8.24 -0.55
CA VAL A 21 12.10 7.31 0.58
C VAL A 21 13.29 7.72 1.45
N ALA A 22 14.44 8.02 0.85
CA ALA A 22 15.63 8.51 1.56
C ALA A 22 15.36 9.85 2.28
N GLN A 23 14.52 10.71 1.69
CA GLN A 23 14.02 11.95 2.30
C GLN A 23 12.92 11.73 3.37
N ARG A 24 12.54 10.48 3.65
CA ARG A 24 11.52 10.06 4.63
C ARG A 24 10.17 10.77 4.49
N LYS A 25 9.75 11.01 3.25
CA LYS A 25 8.41 11.56 2.95
C LYS A 25 7.28 10.51 3.00
N LEU A 26 7.63 9.24 3.17
CA LEU A 26 6.69 8.13 3.36
C LEU A 26 6.68 7.66 4.83
N PRO A 27 5.54 7.13 5.33
CA PRO A 27 5.47 6.60 6.69
C PRO A 27 6.45 5.42 6.88
N PRO A 28 7.14 5.31 8.04
CA PRO A 28 8.17 4.30 8.29
C PRO A 28 7.54 2.94 8.66
N VAL A 29 6.82 2.33 7.72
CA VAL A 29 6.03 1.10 7.93
C VAL A 29 6.87 -0.10 8.36
N GLU A 30 8.16 -0.16 7.99
CA GLU A 30 9.07 -1.25 8.37
C GLU A 30 9.20 -1.41 9.89
N GLY A 31 9.20 -0.29 10.63
CA GLY A 31 9.34 -0.25 12.09
C GLY A 31 8.06 -0.47 12.88
N TRP A 32 6.92 -0.68 12.21
CA TRP A 32 5.66 -0.90 12.90
C TRP A 32 5.59 -2.31 13.52
N ALA A 33 5.20 -2.34 14.79
CA ALA A 33 5.00 -3.55 15.60
C ALA A 33 3.66 -3.45 16.34
N PRO A 34 2.51 -3.60 15.64
CA PRO A 34 1.20 -3.53 16.26
C PRO A 34 1.05 -4.65 17.31
N GLN A 35 0.45 -4.34 18.45
CA GLN A 35 0.23 -5.32 19.52
C GLN A 35 -0.95 -6.27 19.23
N GLN A 36 -1.78 -5.91 18.26
CA GLN A 36 -2.97 -6.67 17.87
C GLN A 36 -2.98 -6.80 16.35
N SER A 37 -3.34 -7.98 15.86
CA SER A 37 -3.51 -8.29 14.44
C SER A 37 -4.80 -9.07 14.24
N GLY A 38 -5.42 -8.93 13.07
CA GLY A 38 -6.61 -9.66 12.68
C GLY A 38 -6.70 -9.84 11.17
N ASP A 39 -7.62 -10.68 10.73
CA ASP A 39 -7.92 -10.81 9.30
C ASP A 39 -8.69 -9.58 8.82
N SER A 40 -8.11 -8.86 7.86
CA SER A 40 -8.73 -7.68 7.27
C SER A 40 -9.75 -8.01 6.18
N ALA A 41 -9.96 -9.29 5.86
CA ALA A 41 -10.77 -9.77 4.72
C ALA A 41 -10.35 -9.15 3.37
N MET A 42 -9.07 -8.77 3.25
CA MET A 42 -8.50 -8.16 2.05
C MET A 42 -7.89 -9.24 1.17
N ARG A 43 -8.15 -9.15 -0.14
CA ARG A 43 -7.53 -10.03 -1.14
C ARG A 43 -7.08 -9.23 -2.34
N ILE A 44 -5.82 -9.40 -2.73
CA ILE A 44 -5.27 -8.86 -3.98
C ILE A 44 -5.18 -10.03 -4.95
N ALA A 45 -5.93 -9.96 -6.05
CA ALA A 45 -5.88 -10.98 -7.09
C ALA A 45 -4.61 -10.86 -7.94
N ALA A 46 -4.24 -11.93 -8.65
CA ALA A 46 -3.00 -11.97 -9.44
C ALA A 46 -2.97 -10.92 -10.56
N GLU A 47 -4.14 -10.53 -11.08
CA GLU A 47 -4.29 -9.46 -12.07
C GLU A 47 -4.27 -8.04 -11.44
N GLY A 48 -4.17 -7.94 -10.12
CA GLY A 48 -4.05 -6.67 -9.39
C GLY A 48 -5.37 -6.10 -8.86
N THR A 49 -6.51 -6.78 -9.03
CA THR A 49 -7.80 -6.35 -8.45
C THR A 49 -7.81 -6.53 -6.94
N TRP A 50 -8.14 -5.47 -6.20
CA TRP A 50 -8.32 -5.52 -4.75
C TRP A 50 -9.78 -5.85 -4.39
N TYR A 51 -9.96 -6.71 -3.38
CA TYR A 51 -11.26 -7.11 -2.84
C TYR A 51 -11.27 -6.92 -1.33
N HIS A 52 -12.43 -6.54 -0.79
CA HIS A 52 -12.74 -6.57 0.63
C HIS A 52 -14.08 -7.28 0.82
N GLU A 53 -14.12 -8.31 1.67
CA GLU A 53 -15.33 -9.12 1.92
C GLU A 53 -15.98 -9.63 0.61
N GLY A 54 -15.14 -10.05 -0.34
CA GLY A 54 -15.56 -10.59 -1.64
C GLY A 54 -15.98 -9.54 -2.68
N SER A 55 -16.11 -8.27 -2.30
CA SER A 55 -16.48 -7.19 -3.23
C SER A 55 -15.25 -6.46 -3.79
N PRO A 56 -15.21 -6.15 -5.10
CA PRO A 56 -14.08 -5.44 -5.69
C PRO A 56 -14.05 -3.97 -5.25
N ILE A 57 -12.87 -3.49 -4.86
CA ILE A 57 -12.62 -2.08 -4.53
C ILE A 57 -12.30 -1.32 -5.81
N ARG A 58 -13.24 -0.48 -6.25
CA ARG A 58 -13.08 0.37 -7.46
C ARG A 58 -12.46 1.74 -7.19
N ARG A 59 -12.14 2.04 -5.93
CA ARG A 59 -11.56 3.32 -5.51
C ARG A 59 -10.04 3.26 -5.60
N GLU A 60 -9.49 3.51 -6.77
CA GLU A 60 -8.03 3.42 -7.01
C GLU A 60 -7.20 4.24 -6.02
N ALA A 61 -7.70 5.43 -5.65
CA ALA A 61 -7.11 6.29 -4.65
C ALA A 61 -6.86 5.58 -3.30
N MET A 62 -7.83 4.77 -2.88
CA MET A 62 -7.76 3.97 -1.66
C MET A 62 -6.81 2.78 -1.83
N VAL A 63 -6.87 2.11 -2.99
CA VAL A 63 -5.93 1.04 -3.33
C VAL A 63 -4.48 1.55 -3.26
N ARG A 64 -4.20 2.71 -3.84
CA ARG A 64 -2.87 3.34 -3.79
C ARG A 64 -2.42 3.67 -2.37
N ALA A 65 -3.32 4.21 -1.54
CA ALA A 65 -3.01 4.49 -0.14
C ALA A 65 -2.62 3.23 0.64
N PHE A 66 -3.39 2.14 0.51
CA PHE A 66 -3.08 0.88 1.18
C PHE A 66 -1.88 0.14 0.58
N ALA A 67 -1.68 0.22 -0.73
CA ALA A 67 -0.50 -0.35 -1.37
C ALA A 67 0.80 0.25 -0.82
N GLY A 68 0.80 1.55 -0.48
CA GLY A 68 1.93 2.21 0.18
C GLY A 68 2.17 1.79 1.64
N LEU A 69 1.24 1.03 2.23
CA LEU A 69 1.35 0.51 3.60
C LEU A 69 1.67 -0.99 3.65
N LEU A 70 1.67 -1.69 2.51
CA LEU A 70 1.91 -3.12 2.48
C LEU A 70 3.31 -3.47 2.99
N LYS A 71 3.35 -4.38 3.96
CA LYS A 71 4.59 -4.99 4.45
C LYS A 71 4.54 -6.49 4.19
N ARG A 72 5.65 -7.04 3.69
CA ARG A 72 5.87 -8.48 3.57
C ARG A 72 6.88 -8.91 4.63
N ASP A 73 6.57 -9.94 5.40
CA ASP A 73 7.52 -10.51 6.36
C ASP A 73 8.39 -11.61 5.72
N ASP A 74 9.33 -12.14 6.52
CA ASP A 74 10.28 -13.15 6.08
C ASP A 74 9.63 -14.50 5.72
N SER A 75 8.42 -14.77 6.23
CA SER A 75 7.63 -15.96 5.88
C SER A 75 6.88 -15.79 4.55
N GLY A 76 6.86 -14.56 4.03
CA GLY A 76 6.15 -14.18 2.81
C GLY A 76 4.70 -13.77 3.03
N GLN A 77 4.24 -13.68 4.28
CA GLN A 77 2.92 -13.16 4.63
C GLN A 77 2.88 -11.64 4.43
N HIS A 78 1.73 -11.14 3.96
CA HIS A 78 1.49 -9.72 3.73
C HIS A 78 0.63 -9.13 4.85
N TRP A 79 0.95 -7.88 5.21
CA TRP A 79 0.35 -7.12 6.31
C TRP A 79 0.00 -5.71 5.83
N LEU A 80 -1.07 -5.17 6.43
CA LEU A 80 -1.50 -3.77 6.32
C LEU A 80 -1.55 -3.15 7.72
#